data_AF-A0A0F2Q014-F1
#
_entry.id   AF-A0A0F2Q014-F1
#
_cell.length_a   1.000
_cell.length_b   1.000
_cell.length_c   1.000
_cell.angle_alpha   90.00
_cell.angle_beta   90.00
_cell.angle_gamma   90.00
#
_symmetry.space_group_name_H-M   'P 1'
#
loop_
_entity.id
_entity.type
_entity.pdbx_description
1 polymer ?
#
loop_
_entity_poly.entity_id
_entity_poly.type
_entity_poly.pdbx_seq_one_letter_code
_entity_poly.pdbx_strand_id
1 'polypeptide(L)'
;MEESAKIDHVIETLLSEIRKHGILEVSMEQYQVVCNGILKFATRKAVEVYSDALMNEFTRTAERRCDEGDICPEYLRFQKRVVRMLKSLISTGYVDFSADNSRKKYKISDETAHLVVDILNENKLVGEAKVEMNIVMRHFFFYAQYHKIS
;
A
#
# COMPACT_ATOMS: atom_id res chain seq x y z
N MET A 1 -4.69 -26.41 -8.48
CA MET A 1 -4.16 -26.99 -7.24
C MET A 1 -3.28 -25.90 -6.67
N GLU A 2 -3.81 -25.13 -5.74
CA GLU A 2 -3.12 -23.96 -5.17
C GLU A 2 -2.04 -24.47 -4.22
N GLU A 3 -0.78 -24.35 -4.64
CA GLU A 3 0.35 -24.80 -3.84
C GLU A 3 0.44 -23.89 -2.61
N SER A 4 0.05 -24.42 -1.45
CA SER A 4 -0.03 -23.65 -0.22
C SER A 4 1.40 -23.30 0.22
N ALA A 5 1.81 -22.04 0.01
CA ALA A 5 3.15 -21.61 0.34
C ALA A 5 3.30 -21.41 1.86
N LYS A 6 4.34 -22.02 2.44
CA LYS A 6 4.71 -21.81 3.85
C LYS A 6 5.09 -20.35 4.07
N ILE A 7 4.54 -19.74 5.13
CA ILE A 7 4.71 -18.31 5.38
C ILE A 7 6.18 -17.89 5.53
N ASP A 8 6.99 -18.73 6.20
CA ASP A 8 8.43 -18.52 6.36
C ASP A 8 9.13 -18.40 5.01
N HIS A 9 8.82 -19.31 4.09
CA HIS A 9 9.42 -19.32 2.76
C HIS A 9 9.01 -18.10 1.91
N VAL A 10 7.76 -17.66 2.03
CA VAL A 10 7.25 -16.46 1.34
C VAL A 10 7.98 -15.22 1.84
N ILE A 11 8.21 -15.13 3.16
CA ILE A 11 8.93 -14.03 3.78
C ILE A 11 10.41 -14.03 3.38
N GLU A 12 11.07 -15.19 3.38
CA GLU A 12 12.45 -15.32 2.91
C GLU A 12 12.59 -14.86 1.45
N THR A 13 11.65 -15.28 0.60
CA THR A 13 11.59 -14.87 -0.80
C THR A 13 11.41 -13.36 -0.93
N LEU A 14 10.46 -12.77 -0.18
CA LEU A 14 10.24 -11.32 -0.18
C LEU A 14 11.51 -10.55 0.22
N LEU A 15 12.18 -10.97 1.31
CA LEU A 15 13.39 -10.31 1.79
C LEU A 15 14.54 -10.43 0.79
N SER A 16 14.64 -11.56 0.09
CA SER A 16 15.61 -11.75 -1.01
C SER A 16 15.33 -10.79 -2.18
N GLU A 17 14.07 -10.67 -2.61
CA GLU A 17 13.68 -9.76 -3.68
C GLU A 17 13.88 -8.29 -3.31
N ILE A 18 13.61 -7.90 -2.05
CA ILE A 18 13.89 -6.55 -1.54
C ILE A 18 15.38 -6.21 -1.63
N ARG A 19 16.26 -7.15 -1.26
CA ARG A 19 17.72 -6.96 -1.38
C ARG A 19 18.14 -6.80 -2.84
N LYS A 20 17.63 -7.65 -3.73
CA LYS A 20 17.92 -7.57 -5.18
C LYS A 20 17.43 -6.25 -5.79
N HIS A 21 16.33 -5.70 -5.28
CA HIS A 21 15.79 -4.41 -5.74
C HIS A 21 16.69 -3.21 -5.37
N GLY A 22 17.70 -3.39 -4.52
CA GLY A 22 18.65 -2.33 -4.18
C GLY A 22 18.16 -1.39 -3.08
N ILE A 23 17.27 -1.85 -2.20
CA ILE A 23 16.87 -1.09 -1.00
C ILE A 23 18.05 -1.00 -0.03
N LEU A 24 18.31 0.21 0.51
CA LEU A 24 19.40 0.47 1.47
C LEU A 24 19.28 -0.43 2.71
N GLU A 25 20.41 -0.88 3.26
CA GLU A 25 20.48 -1.76 4.45
C GLU A 25 19.67 -1.23 5.64
N VAL A 26 19.72 0.07 5.92
CA VAL A 26 18.95 0.69 7.02
C VAL A 26 17.44 0.54 6.81
N SER A 27 16.97 0.53 5.56
CA SER A 27 15.57 0.26 5.24
C SER A 27 15.25 -1.24 5.31
N MET A 28 16.23 -2.11 5.03
CA MET A 28 16.09 -3.57 5.09
C MET A 28 15.77 -4.06 6.51
N GLU A 29 16.39 -3.47 7.53
CA GLU A 29 16.08 -3.78 8.94
C GLU A 29 14.59 -3.57 9.26
N GLN A 30 13.99 -2.50 8.74
CA GLN A 30 12.57 -2.22 8.95
C GLN A 30 11.68 -3.31 8.31
N TYR A 31 11.99 -3.74 7.09
CA TYR A 31 11.29 -4.86 6.45
C TYR A 31 11.43 -6.14 7.25
N GLN A 32 12.62 -6.44 7.77
CA GLN A 32 12.87 -7.61 8.61
C GLN A 32 12.03 -7.57 9.89
N VAL A 33 11.95 -6.41 10.56
CA VAL A 33 11.16 -6.25 11.80
C VAL A 33 9.68 -6.55 11.53
N VAL A 34 9.12 -6.03 10.44
CA VAL A 34 7.71 -6.30 10.08
C VAL A 34 7.49 -7.76 9.72
N CYS A 35 8.38 -8.35 8.90
CA CYS A 35 8.30 -9.77 8.54
C CYS A 35 8.38 -10.69 9.76
N ASN A 36 9.30 -10.43 10.68
CA ASN A 36 9.39 -11.15 11.95
C ASN A 36 8.13 -10.99 12.81
N GLY A 37 7.50 -9.81 12.76
CA GLY A 37 6.22 -9.56 13.40
C GLY A 37 5.09 -10.41 12.83
N ILE A 38 5.04 -10.56 11.50
CA ILE A 38 4.08 -11.43 10.80
C ILE A 38 4.31 -12.90 11.18
N LEU A 39 5.57 -13.35 11.19
CA LEU A 39 5.92 -14.71 11.61
C LEU A 39 5.48 -15.00 13.04
N LYS A 40 5.85 -14.13 13.98
CA LYS A 40 5.43 -14.27 15.39
C LYS A 40 3.91 -14.30 15.53
N PHE A 41 3.18 -13.52 14.72
CA PHE A 41 1.73 -13.52 14.71
C PHE A 41 1.16 -14.85 14.19
N ALA A 42 1.70 -15.38 13.10
CA ALA A 42 1.32 -16.67 12.54
C ALA A 42 1.61 -17.84 13.51
N THR A 43 2.79 -17.85 14.13
CA THR A 43 3.17 -18.85 15.16
C THR A 43 2.23 -18.83 16.35
N ARG A 44 1.86 -17.65 16.87
CA ARG A 44 0.89 -17.51 17.98
C ARG A 44 -0.49 -18.07 17.64
N LYS A 45 -0.82 -18.15 16.35
CA LYS A 45 -2.09 -18.69 15.84
C LYS A 45 -2.00 -20.13 15.36
N ALA A 46 -0.81 -20.75 15.47
CA ALA A 46 -0.53 -22.08 14.91
C ALA A 46 -0.87 -22.19 13.41
N VAL A 47 -0.61 -21.12 12.64
CA VAL A 47 -0.79 -21.09 11.19
C VAL A 47 0.59 -21.08 10.52
N GLU A 48 0.85 -22.07 9.67
CA GLU A 48 2.13 -22.20 8.95
C GLU A 48 2.05 -21.79 7.47
N VAL A 49 0.83 -21.66 6.95
CA VAL A 49 0.56 -21.41 5.53
C VAL A 49 0.09 -19.99 5.33
N TYR A 50 0.59 -19.34 4.27
CA TYR A 50 0.09 -18.04 3.87
C TYR A 50 -1.39 -18.10 3.52
N SER A 51 -2.18 -17.16 4.01
CA SER A 51 -3.55 -16.95 3.55
C SER A 51 -3.93 -15.48 3.61
N ASP A 52 -4.83 -15.07 2.71
CA ASP A 52 -5.44 -13.73 2.76
C ASP A 52 -6.12 -13.48 4.12
N ALA A 53 -6.73 -14.52 4.72
CA ALA A 53 -7.35 -14.43 6.04
C ALA A 53 -6.34 -14.07 7.14
N LEU A 54 -5.18 -14.73 7.17
CA LEU A 54 -4.11 -14.45 8.12
C LEU A 54 -3.58 -13.02 7.97
N MET A 55 -3.37 -12.57 6.74
CA MET A 55 -2.87 -11.23 6.44
C MET A 55 -3.88 -10.13 6.80
N ASN A 56 -5.16 -10.38 6.54
CA ASN A 56 -6.24 -9.47 6.92
C ASN A 56 -6.33 -9.33 8.44
N GLU A 57 -6.17 -10.44 9.18
CA GLU A 57 -6.21 -10.42 10.63
C GLU A 57 -4.99 -9.73 11.25
N PHE A 58 -3.78 -9.96 10.69
CA PHE A 58 -2.58 -9.22 11.07
C PHE A 58 -2.78 -7.71 10.85
N THR A 59 -3.34 -7.33 9.70
CA THR A 59 -3.60 -5.92 9.36
C THR A 59 -4.60 -5.29 10.32
N ARG A 60 -5.72 -5.95 10.64
CA ARG A 60 -6.69 -5.47 11.63
C ARG A 60 -6.07 -5.31 13.02
N THR A 61 -5.18 -6.23 13.41
CA THR A 61 -4.46 -6.13 14.69
C THR A 61 -3.53 -4.91 14.70
N ALA A 62 -2.86 -4.62 13.59
CA ALA A 62 -2.05 -3.42 13.44
C ALA A 62 -2.88 -2.13 13.45
N GLU A 63 -4.04 -2.11 12.79
CA GLU A 63 -4.98 -0.99 12.81
C GLU A 63 -5.44 -0.67 14.23
N ARG A 64 -5.89 -1.69 14.97
CA ARG A 64 -6.29 -1.52 16.38
C ARG A 64 -5.16 -0.94 17.24
N ARG A 65 -3.92 -1.44 17.08
CA ARG A 65 -2.75 -0.90 17.79
C ARG A 65 -2.45 0.55 17.42
N CYS A 66 -2.72 0.96 16.18
CA CYS A 66 -2.59 2.34 15.76
C CYS A 66 -3.66 3.23 16.40
N ASP A 67 -4.91 2.74 16.46
CA ASP A 67 -6.02 3.44 17.09
C ASP A 67 -5.83 3.61 18.60
N GLU A 68 -5.20 2.62 19.25
CA GLU A 68 -4.82 2.63 20.67
C GLU A 68 -3.58 3.48 20.96
N GLY A 69 -2.88 3.96 19.92
CA GLY A 69 -1.66 4.77 20.06
C GLY A 69 -0.37 3.98 20.31
N ASP A 70 -0.42 2.64 20.28
CA ASP A 70 0.76 1.77 20.45
C ASP A 70 1.76 1.88 19.28
N ILE A 71 1.27 2.25 18.10
CA ILE A 71 2.09 2.49 16.91
C ILE A 71 1.65 3.75 16.19
N CYS A 72 2.58 4.42 15.51
CA CYS A 72 2.25 5.59 14.71
C CYS A 72 1.62 5.21 13.35
N PRO A 73 0.84 6.12 12.74
CA PRO A 73 0.24 5.93 11.42
C PRO A 73 1.26 5.62 10.31
N GLU A 74 2.47 6.17 10.40
CA GLU A 74 3.58 5.93 9.47
C GLU A 74 3.97 4.46 9.47
N TYR A 75 4.08 3.86 10.66
CA TYR A 75 4.46 2.47 10.82
C TYR A 75 3.32 1.53 10.39
N LEU A 76 2.06 1.88 10.66
CA LEU A 76 0.90 1.15 10.13
C LEU A 76 0.90 1.12 8.59
N ARG A 77 1.16 2.26 7.94
CA ARG A 77 1.26 2.34 6.47
C ARG A 77 2.38 1.45 5.94
N PHE A 78 3.51 1.43 6.63
CA PHE A 78 4.62 0.56 6.26
C PHE A 78 4.28 -0.93 6.42
N GLN A 79 3.60 -1.32 7.50
CA GLN A 79 3.11 -2.69 7.68
C GLN A 79 2.14 -3.11 6.58
N LYS A 80 1.18 -2.25 6.22
CA LYS A 80 0.25 -2.47 5.09
C LYS A 80 0.98 -2.63 3.76
N ARG A 81 2.05 -1.85 3.53
CA ARG A 81 2.90 -2.00 2.34
C ARG A 81 3.52 -3.39 2.27
N VAL A 82 4.10 -3.89 3.37
CA VAL A 82 4.70 -5.23 3.43
C VAL A 82 3.66 -6.32 3.16
N VAL A 83 2.46 -6.21 3.75
CA VAL A 83 1.36 -7.16 3.49
C VAL A 83 0.98 -7.19 2.01
N ARG A 84 0.88 -6.03 1.35
CA ARG A 84 0.60 -5.95 -0.09
C ARG A 84 1.72 -6.57 -0.92
N MET A 85 2.98 -6.37 -0.54
CA MET A 85 4.14 -6.99 -1.22
C MET A 85 4.12 -8.52 -1.10
N LEU A 86 3.76 -9.07 0.06
CA LEU A 86 3.56 -10.51 0.22
C LEU A 86 2.41 -11.01 -0.67
N LYS A 87 1.30 -10.26 -0.71
CA LYS A 87 0.15 -10.62 -1.54
C LYS A 87 0.48 -10.62 -3.04
N SER A 88 1.21 -9.63 -3.52
CA SER A 88 1.63 -9.60 -4.93
C SER A 88 2.55 -10.79 -5.24
N LEU A 89 3.50 -11.07 -4.35
CA LEU A 89 4.43 -12.18 -4.53
C LEU A 89 3.69 -13.52 -4.68
N ILE A 90 2.68 -13.77 -3.84
CA ILE A 90 1.86 -14.98 -3.91
C ILE A 90 0.99 -15.02 -5.17
N SER A 91 0.38 -13.90 -5.55
CA SER A 91 -0.60 -13.87 -6.65
C SER A 91 0.03 -13.79 -8.04
N THR A 92 1.20 -13.16 -8.18
CA THR A 92 1.83 -12.90 -9.49
C THR A 92 3.22 -13.51 -9.63
N GLY A 93 3.81 -14.03 -8.54
CA GLY A 93 5.20 -14.47 -8.51
C GLY A 93 6.23 -13.34 -8.40
N TYR A 94 5.79 -12.07 -8.36
CA TYR A 94 6.67 -10.90 -8.28
C TYR A 94 6.25 -9.92 -7.19
N VAL A 95 7.24 -9.25 -6.61
CA VAL A 95 7.00 -8.23 -5.58
C VAL A 95 6.62 -6.90 -6.23
N ASP A 96 5.47 -6.35 -5.83
CA ASP A 96 5.03 -5.02 -6.24
C ASP A 96 5.66 -3.95 -5.33
N PHE A 97 6.77 -3.38 -5.83
CA PHE A 97 7.51 -2.31 -5.15
C PHE A 97 6.87 -0.93 -5.31
N SER A 98 5.81 -0.77 -6.10
CA SER A 98 5.18 0.54 -6.33
C SER A 98 4.84 1.22 -5.00
N ALA A 99 4.95 2.55 -4.92
CA ALA A 99 4.41 3.25 -3.76
C ALA A 99 2.88 3.13 -3.78
N ASP A 100 2.26 3.05 -2.60
CA ASP A 100 0.81 3.30 -2.52
C ASP A 100 0.61 4.77 -2.95
N ASN A 101 0.19 4.96 -4.20
CA ASN A 101 0.01 6.25 -4.83
C ASN A 101 -1.23 6.98 -4.31
N SER A 102 -1.80 6.53 -3.19
CA SER A 102 -2.89 7.19 -2.47
C SER A 102 -2.54 8.58 -1.93
N ARG A 103 -1.30 9.08 -2.15
CA ARG A 103 -0.87 10.47 -1.90
C ARG A 103 -1.56 11.53 -2.78
N LYS A 104 -2.70 11.24 -3.39
CA LYS A 104 -3.55 12.30 -3.93
C LYS A 104 -4.19 13.00 -2.73
N LYS A 105 -3.54 14.09 -2.27
CA LYS A 105 -3.98 14.97 -1.16
C LYS A 105 -5.48 15.32 -1.26
N TYR A 106 -5.99 15.41 -2.48
CA TYR A 106 -7.38 15.66 -2.81
C TYR A 106 -8.03 14.40 -3.40
N LYS A 107 -8.81 13.69 -2.56
CA LYS A 107 -9.55 12.47 -2.93
C LYS A 107 -10.91 12.85 -3.52
N ILE A 108 -11.00 12.80 -4.83
CA ILE A 108 -12.23 13.00 -5.60
C ILE A 108 -12.74 11.64 -6.10
N SER A 109 -14.03 11.54 -6.45
CA SER A 109 -14.59 10.32 -7.06
C SER A 109 -13.90 9.97 -8.38
N ASP A 110 -14.02 8.71 -8.81
CA ASP A 110 -13.40 8.25 -10.07
C ASP A 110 -14.01 8.97 -11.28
N GLU A 111 -15.32 9.22 -11.28
CA GLU A 111 -16.00 9.99 -12.34
C GLU A 111 -15.43 11.40 -12.43
N THR A 112 -15.21 12.04 -11.29
CA THR A 112 -14.64 13.39 -11.22
C THR A 112 -13.18 13.39 -11.65
N ALA A 113 -12.43 12.33 -11.32
CA ALA A 113 -11.04 12.20 -11.75
C ALA A 113 -10.92 12.03 -13.27
N HIS A 114 -11.83 11.27 -13.89
CA HIS A 114 -11.92 11.16 -15.35
C HIS A 114 -12.26 12.51 -16.00
N LEU A 115 -13.27 13.21 -15.48
CA LEU A 115 -13.63 14.55 -15.95
C LEU A 115 -12.45 15.52 -15.90
N VAL A 116 -11.66 15.52 -14.81
CA VAL A 116 -10.46 16.36 -14.71
C VAL A 116 -9.47 16.01 -15.82
N VAL A 117 -9.22 14.72 -16.08
CA VAL A 117 -8.31 14.30 -17.15
C VAL A 117 -8.81 14.75 -18.52
N ASP A 118 -10.11 14.63 -18.78
CA ASP A 118 -10.73 15.03 -20.05
C ASP A 118 -10.59 16.54 -20.28
N ILE A 119 -10.90 17.37 -19.28
CA ILE A 119 -10.72 18.82 -19.36
C ILE A 119 -9.25 19.18 -19.68
N LEU A 120 -8.29 18.53 -19.01
CA LEU A 120 -6.86 18.81 -19.24
C LEU A 120 -6.43 18.39 -20.66
N ASN A 121 -6.97 17.29 -21.18
CA ASN A 121 -6.69 16.79 -22.52
C ASN A 121 -7.31 17.69 -23.61
N GLU A 122 -8.56 18.11 -23.44
CA GLU A 122 -9.24 19.04 -24.35
C GLU A 122 -8.49 20.36 -24.48
N ASN A 123 -7.91 20.84 -23.37
CA ASN A 123 -7.10 22.06 -23.34
C ASN A 123 -5.63 21.83 -23.77
N LYS A 124 -5.30 20.64 -24.27
CA LYS A 124 -3.97 20.26 -24.80
C LYS A 124 -2.83 20.53 -23.81
N LEU A 125 -3.11 20.46 -22.51
CA LEU A 125 -2.09 20.63 -21.48
C LEU A 125 -1.16 19.42 -21.47
N VAL A 126 0.15 19.69 -21.41
CA VAL A 126 1.22 18.68 -21.39
C VAL A 126 2.29 19.03 -20.36
N GLY A 127 3.12 18.04 -20.01
CA GLY A 127 4.25 18.25 -19.10
C GLY A 127 3.84 18.80 -17.73
N GLU A 128 4.66 19.71 -17.20
CA GLU A 128 4.47 20.31 -15.87
C GLU A 128 3.14 21.06 -15.75
N ALA A 129 2.74 21.81 -16.79
CA ALA A 129 1.47 22.54 -16.79
C ALA A 129 0.24 21.63 -16.59
N LYS A 130 0.27 20.42 -17.17
CA LYS A 130 -0.77 19.41 -16.95
C LYS A 130 -0.78 18.91 -15.50
N VAL A 131 0.41 18.70 -14.93
CA VAL A 131 0.55 18.20 -13.55
C VAL A 131 0.05 19.23 -12.55
N GLU A 132 0.46 20.49 -12.68
CA GLU A 132 0.02 21.59 -11.80
C GLU A 132 -1.49 21.79 -11.89
N MET A 133 -2.04 21.87 -13.11
CA MET A 133 -3.47 22.09 -13.29
C MET A 133 -4.30 20.91 -12.78
N ASN A 134 -3.80 19.67 -12.91
CA ASN A 134 -4.44 18.50 -12.30
C ASN A 134 -4.54 18.66 -10.77
N ILE A 135 -3.49 19.14 -10.10
CA ILE A 135 -3.51 19.37 -8.65
C ILE A 135 -4.56 20.41 -8.28
N VAL A 136 -4.59 21.55 -9.00
CA VAL A 136 -5.55 22.64 -8.77
C VAL A 136 -7.00 22.17 -8.97
N MET A 137 -7.28 21.49 -10.07
CA MET A 137 -8.62 20.99 -10.39
C MET A 137 -9.10 19.96 -9.37
N ARG A 138 -8.24 19.03 -8.97
CA ARG A 138 -8.58 18.06 -7.91
C ARG A 138 -8.86 18.74 -6.57
N HIS A 139 -8.10 19.78 -6.23
CA HIS A 139 -8.35 20.57 -5.03
C HIS A 139 -9.72 21.25 -5.08
N PHE A 140 -10.04 21.89 -6.20
CA PHE A 140 -11.32 22.56 -6.42
C PHE A 140 -12.50 21.59 -6.28
N PHE A 141 -12.46 20.47 -7.01
CA PHE A 141 -13.54 19.47 -6.96
C PHE A 141 -13.66 18.80 -5.59
N PHE A 142 -12.55 18.52 -4.93
CA PHE A 142 -12.56 18.02 -3.56
C PHE A 142 -13.28 18.99 -2.62
N TYR A 143 -12.99 20.29 -2.72
CA TYR A 143 -13.64 21.32 -1.92
C TYR A 143 -15.14 21.44 -2.23
N ALA A 144 -15.52 21.46 -3.51
CA ALA A 144 -16.92 21.53 -3.93
C ALA A 144 -17.73 20.33 -3.42
N GLN A 145 -17.18 19.12 -3.52
CA GLN A 145 -17.79 17.90 -2.98
C GLN A 145 -17.92 17.95 -1.46
N TYR A 146 -16.87 18.37 -0.75
CA TYR A 146 -16.87 18.47 0.70
C TYR A 146 -17.93 19.46 1.21
N HIS A 147 -18.08 20.59 0.53
CA HIS A 147 -19.04 21.63 0.90
C HIS A 147 -20.44 21.45 0.28
N LYS A 148 -20.68 20.36 -0.47
CA LYS A 148 -21.95 20.09 -1.18
C LYS A 148 -22.43 21.28 -2.01
N ILE A 149 -21.50 21.98 -2.65
CA ILE A 149 -21.83 23.07 -3.56
C ILE A 149 -22.35 22.40 -4.83
N SER A 150 -23.68 22.35 -4.95
CA SER A 150 -24.43 21.85 -6.11
C SER A 150 -25.00 23.01 -6.91
#